data_AF-A0A815T3J8-F1
#
_entry.id   AF-A0A815T3J8-F1
#
_cell.length_a   1.000
_cell.length_b   1.000
_cell.length_c   1.000
_cell.angle_alpha   90.00
_cell.angle_beta   90.00
_cell.angle_gamma   90.00
#
_symmetry.space_group_name_H-M   'P 1'
#
loop_
_entity.id
_entity.type
_entity.pdbx_description
1 polymer ?
#
loop_
_entity_poly.entity_id
_entity_poly.type
_entity_poly.pdbx_seq_one_letter_code
_entity_poly.pdbx_strand_id
1 'polypeptide(L)'
;MIQPHADRIQSFQLSHPFAADLCLLVMPLMRNFIQLETLIINNIESDSLEEVINHLSCLPILSSVTITSNGYVRNQNDLYLKIFHLPMLKYCQMLVETLRFRIPLPVATNRFSPIEHLVIKHAISLNQIDSFLSYVPYLSRLSLTAFDGWRGYRTKNNSIILNHLTDVSLGLTDIDFNHFEVLVRDLFSQVQVLRISSGYERHSYWNMEYLNADRWEQLISIHMPNIRIFDFQYRYYRWIDNSGRQSFEESIYASNPASSSQSRLIQQSTEEQQYRSPQDLIRHRGDYESIARANIRSQQQQQLQVYSPTNQRLLLQYPNPNHYQQSDLIQYGSPTLSASSSCRQQQ
;
A
#
# COMPACT_ATOMS: atom_id res chain seq x y z
N MET A 1 -27.13 9.73 -27.18
CA MET A 1 -28.45 10.35 -26.94
C MET A 1 -28.66 10.56 -25.43
N ILE A 2 -27.87 11.45 -24.80
CA ILE A 2 -27.90 11.76 -23.34
C ILE A 2 -28.22 13.26 -23.10
N GLN A 3 -28.26 14.06 -24.17
CA GLN A 3 -28.13 15.51 -24.13
C GLN A 3 -29.23 16.31 -23.39
N PRO A 4 -30.53 15.93 -23.38
CA PRO A 4 -31.53 16.78 -22.73
C PRO A 4 -31.56 16.69 -21.20
N HIS A 5 -30.80 15.77 -20.58
CA HIS A 5 -30.82 15.55 -19.12
C HIS A 5 -29.42 15.40 -18.51
N ALA A 6 -28.38 15.78 -19.24
CA ALA A 6 -26.99 15.66 -18.79
C ALA A 6 -26.73 16.44 -17.49
N ASP A 7 -27.37 17.60 -17.34
CA ASP A 7 -27.33 18.45 -16.17
C ASP A 7 -27.88 17.80 -14.89
N ARG A 8 -28.64 16.70 -15.00
CA ARG A 8 -29.23 15.98 -13.86
C ARG A 8 -28.45 14.72 -13.46
N ILE A 9 -27.40 14.37 -14.21
CA ILE A 9 -26.64 13.13 -13.98
C ILE A 9 -25.66 13.36 -12.83
N GLN A 10 -25.90 12.67 -11.71
CA GLN A 10 -25.06 12.71 -10.51
C GLN A 10 -24.06 11.56 -10.41
N SER A 11 -24.35 10.44 -11.06
CA SER A 11 -23.47 9.27 -11.09
C SER A 11 -23.36 8.76 -12.52
N PHE A 12 -22.13 8.48 -12.94
CA PHE A 12 -21.85 7.96 -14.26
C PHE A 12 -20.88 6.78 -14.15
N GLN A 13 -21.23 5.68 -14.80
CA GLN A 13 -20.37 4.51 -14.89
C GLN A 13 -20.01 4.26 -16.34
N LEU A 14 -18.72 4.32 -16.63
CA LEU A 14 -18.11 3.87 -17.86
C LEU A 14 -17.47 2.51 -17.59
N SER A 15 -17.77 1.52 -18.41
CA SER A 15 -17.11 0.23 -18.37
C SER A 15 -16.93 -0.16 -19.82
N HIS A 16 -15.72 -0.45 -20.32
CA HIS A 16 -15.45 -1.23 -21.55
C HIS A 16 -13.94 -1.22 -21.91
N PRO A 17 -13.38 -2.33 -22.42
CA PRO A 17 -11.98 -2.45 -22.86
C PRO A 17 -11.62 -1.61 -24.08
N PHE A 18 -12.54 -1.41 -25.02
CA PHE A 18 -12.28 -0.66 -26.27
C PHE A 18 -12.58 0.83 -26.14
N ALA A 19 -12.47 1.35 -24.91
CA ALA A 19 -12.95 2.68 -24.57
C ALA A 19 -11.97 3.80 -24.91
N ALA A 20 -10.82 3.57 -25.56
CA ALA A 20 -9.95 4.67 -25.98
C ALA A 20 -10.71 5.66 -26.89
N ASP A 21 -11.37 5.13 -27.93
CA ASP A 21 -12.21 5.93 -28.84
C ASP A 21 -13.47 6.48 -28.14
N LEU A 22 -14.06 5.71 -27.22
CA LEU A 22 -15.21 6.18 -26.45
C LEU A 22 -14.83 7.24 -25.41
N CYS A 23 -13.64 7.22 -24.84
CA CYS A 23 -13.17 8.28 -23.94
C CYS A 23 -13.02 9.56 -24.74
N LEU A 24 -12.38 9.52 -25.92
CA LEU A 24 -12.30 10.68 -26.81
C LEU A 24 -13.68 11.24 -27.20
N LEU A 25 -14.69 10.39 -27.35
CA LEU A 25 -16.06 10.80 -27.69
C LEU A 25 -16.91 11.24 -26.48
N VAL A 26 -16.71 10.62 -25.31
CA VAL A 26 -17.50 10.83 -24.10
C VAL A 26 -16.93 11.94 -23.23
N MET A 27 -15.61 12.15 -23.24
CA MET A 27 -14.96 13.19 -22.43
C MET A 27 -15.39 14.62 -22.81
N PRO A 28 -15.57 14.99 -24.10
CA PRO A 28 -16.17 16.27 -24.46
C PRO A 28 -17.60 16.42 -23.92
N LEU A 29 -18.36 15.32 -23.88
CA LEU A 29 -19.72 15.31 -23.33
C LEU A 29 -19.74 15.45 -21.80
N MET A 30 -18.67 15.03 -21.11
CA MET A 30 -18.56 15.15 -19.65
C MET A 30 -18.62 16.59 -19.15
N ARG A 31 -18.20 17.57 -19.98
CA ARG A 31 -18.33 19.00 -19.64
C ARG A 31 -19.78 19.42 -19.38
N ASN A 32 -20.76 18.67 -19.88
CA ASN A 32 -22.18 18.95 -19.67
C ASN A 32 -22.72 18.32 -18.37
N PHE A 33 -21.98 17.42 -17.73
CA PHE A 33 -22.38 16.79 -16.47
C PHE A 33 -21.97 17.66 -15.27
N ILE A 34 -22.51 18.88 -15.21
CA ILE A 34 -22.19 19.87 -14.17
C ILE A 34 -22.58 19.41 -12.75
N GLN A 35 -23.51 18.44 -12.64
CA GLN A 35 -23.95 17.85 -11.38
C GLN A 35 -23.28 16.49 -11.09
N LEU A 36 -22.25 16.09 -11.84
CA LEU A 36 -21.62 14.77 -11.66
C LEU A 36 -20.79 14.72 -10.38
N GLU A 37 -21.26 13.94 -9.42
CA GLU A 37 -20.61 13.75 -8.13
C GLU A 37 -19.78 12.46 -8.10
N THR A 38 -20.24 11.41 -8.78
CA THR A 38 -19.61 10.08 -8.76
C THR A 38 -19.28 9.60 -10.18
N LEU A 39 -18.02 9.22 -10.38
CA LEU A 39 -17.56 8.61 -11.61
C LEU A 39 -16.91 7.26 -11.34
N ILE A 40 -17.39 6.23 -12.04
CA ILE A 40 -16.82 4.89 -12.03
C ILE A 40 -16.32 4.59 -13.43
N ILE A 41 -15.01 4.39 -13.59
CA ILE A 41 -14.36 4.00 -14.84
C ILE A 41 -13.81 2.61 -14.63
N ASN A 42 -14.33 1.64 -15.39
CA ASN A 42 -13.87 0.27 -15.32
C ASN A 42 -13.18 -0.19 -16.59
N ASN A 43 -12.08 -0.91 -16.41
CA ASN A 43 -11.39 -1.65 -17.45
C ASN A 43 -10.93 -0.74 -18.60
N ILE A 44 -10.45 0.47 -18.28
CA ILE A 44 -9.89 1.43 -19.26
C ILE A 44 -8.46 1.04 -19.64
N GLU A 45 -8.06 1.27 -20.88
CA GLU A 45 -6.66 1.10 -21.27
C GLU A 45 -5.76 2.11 -20.54
N SER A 46 -4.64 1.66 -20.01
CA SER A 46 -3.70 2.50 -19.24
C SER A 46 -3.19 3.70 -20.02
N ASP A 47 -3.08 3.59 -21.35
CA ASP A 47 -2.62 4.67 -22.22
C ASP A 47 -3.66 5.81 -22.36
N SER A 48 -4.96 5.54 -22.13
CA SER A 48 -6.02 6.55 -22.17
C SER A 48 -6.27 7.21 -20.80
N LEU A 49 -5.71 6.66 -19.72
CA LEU A 49 -6.04 7.09 -18.36
C LEU A 49 -5.62 8.53 -18.07
N GLU A 50 -4.48 8.95 -18.62
CA GLU A 50 -3.97 10.31 -18.45
C GLU A 50 -4.95 11.35 -19.01
N GLU A 51 -5.46 11.11 -20.22
CA GLU A 51 -6.43 11.99 -20.87
C GLU A 51 -7.73 12.06 -20.08
N VAL A 52 -8.26 10.92 -19.66
CA VAL A 52 -9.48 10.87 -18.84
C VAL A 52 -9.32 11.69 -17.57
N ILE A 53 -8.19 11.57 -16.87
CA ILE A 53 -7.93 12.32 -15.63
C ILE A 53 -7.84 13.83 -15.89
N ASN A 54 -7.23 14.24 -17.01
CA ASN A 54 -7.20 15.65 -17.39
C ASN A 54 -8.62 16.21 -17.53
N HIS A 55 -9.57 15.42 -18.03
CA HIS A 55 -10.97 15.83 -18.14
C HIS A 55 -11.73 15.87 -16.80
N LEU A 56 -11.31 15.09 -15.79
CA LEU A 56 -11.94 15.12 -14.46
C LEU A 56 -11.79 16.48 -13.77
N SER A 57 -10.72 17.22 -14.07
CA SER A 57 -10.52 18.57 -13.56
C SER A 57 -11.61 19.56 -14.00
N CYS A 58 -12.34 19.25 -15.08
CA CYS A 58 -13.43 20.06 -15.60
C CYS A 58 -14.78 19.79 -14.89
N LEU A 59 -14.84 18.80 -13.99
CA LEU A 59 -16.07 18.42 -13.29
C LEU A 59 -16.10 19.10 -11.91
N PRO A 60 -16.90 20.17 -11.74
CA PRO A 60 -16.74 21.09 -10.61
C PRO A 60 -17.13 20.49 -9.25
N ILE A 61 -17.97 19.45 -9.24
CA ILE A 61 -18.49 18.84 -8.00
C ILE A 61 -18.14 17.36 -7.86
N LEU A 62 -17.23 16.86 -8.70
CA LEU A 62 -16.81 15.46 -8.66
C LEU A 62 -16.15 15.15 -7.32
N SER A 63 -16.83 14.35 -6.51
CA SER A 63 -16.43 14.05 -5.13
C SER A 63 -16.05 12.58 -4.92
N SER A 64 -16.39 11.70 -5.87
CA SER A 64 -16.07 10.28 -5.82
C SER A 64 -15.58 9.76 -7.16
N VAL A 65 -14.41 9.12 -7.16
CA VAL A 65 -13.84 8.49 -8.35
C VAL A 65 -13.41 7.05 -8.04
N THR A 66 -13.82 6.12 -8.89
CA THR A 66 -13.30 4.76 -8.93
C THR A 66 -12.72 4.49 -10.31
N ILE A 67 -11.45 4.10 -10.37
CA ILE A 67 -10.74 3.79 -11.62
C ILE A 67 -10.21 2.36 -11.52
N THR A 68 -10.53 1.55 -12.53
CA THR A 68 -9.82 0.28 -12.80
C THR A 68 -9.28 0.32 -14.21
N SER A 69 -7.98 0.04 -14.36
CA SER A 69 -7.27 0.10 -15.63
C SER A 69 -6.69 -1.26 -16.01
N ASN A 70 -6.69 -1.53 -17.31
CA ASN A 70 -5.99 -2.65 -17.91
C ASN A 70 -4.64 -2.18 -18.44
N GLY A 71 -3.61 -2.99 -18.24
CA GLY A 71 -2.25 -2.68 -18.64
C GLY A 71 -1.51 -1.79 -17.64
N TYR A 72 -0.27 -1.47 -17.98
CA TYR A 72 0.65 -0.79 -17.08
C TYR A 72 0.67 0.71 -17.30
N VAL A 73 0.38 1.48 -16.25
CA VAL A 73 0.59 2.92 -16.20
C VAL A 73 2.09 3.20 -16.19
N ARG A 74 2.56 3.97 -17.19
CA ARG A 74 3.97 4.32 -17.35
C ARG A 74 4.46 5.32 -16.29
N ASN A 75 3.62 6.30 -15.94
CA ASN A 75 3.96 7.37 -14.99
C ASN A 75 2.94 7.43 -13.84
N GLN A 76 3.14 6.57 -12.85
CA GLN A 76 2.30 6.51 -11.65
C GLN A 76 2.30 7.82 -10.85
N ASN A 77 3.42 8.56 -10.84
CA ASN A 77 3.52 9.79 -10.06
C ASN A 77 2.66 10.91 -10.65
N ASP A 78 2.74 11.11 -11.96
CA ASP A 78 1.90 12.11 -12.64
C ASP A 78 0.42 11.80 -12.47
N LEU A 79 0.05 10.51 -12.56
CA LEU A 79 -1.30 10.03 -12.28
C LEU A 79 -1.78 10.48 -10.88
N TYR A 80 -1.00 10.19 -9.85
CA TYR A 80 -1.35 10.56 -8.48
C TYR A 80 -1.42 12.06 -8.27
N LEU A 81 -0.45 12.81 -8.80
CA LEU A 81 -0.46 14.25 -8.69
C LEU A 81 -1.75 14.81 -9.30
N LYS A 82 -2.11 14.41 -10.51
CA LYS A 82 -3.34 14.90 -11.15
C LYS A 82 -4.60 14.57 -10.34
N ILE A 83 -4.71 13.35 -9.81
CA ILE A 83 -5.82 12.94 -8.94
C ILE A 83 -5.86 13.75 -7.64
N PHE A 84 -4.72 13.92 -6.96
CA PHE A 84 -4.65 14.67 -5.69
C PHE A 84 -4.96 16.16 -5.86
N HIS A 85 -4.79 16.72 -7.05
CA HIS A 85 -5.18 18.10 -7.37
C HIS A 85 -6.66 18.27 -7.73
N LEU A 86 -7.48 17.21 -7.72
CA LEU A 86 -8.91 17.35 -7.96
C LEU A 86 -9.59 18.03 -6.75
N PRO A 87 -10.25 19.20 -6.95
CA PRO A 87 -10.54 20.14 -5.88
C PRO A 87 -11.69 19.74 -4.94
N MET A 88 -12.57 18.82 -5.36
CA MET A 88 -13.72 18.36 -4.57
C MET A 88 -13.66 16.86 -4.25
N LEU A 89 -12.59 16.17 -4.64
CA LEU A 89 -12.49 14.72 -4.55
C LEU A 89 -12.33 14.25 -3.10
N LYS A 90 -13.36 13.62 -2.54
CA LYS A 90 -13.37 13.07 -1.18
C LYS A 90 -13.09 11.57 -1.14
N TYR A 91 -13.58 10.84 -2.13
CA TYR A 91 -13.40 9.40 -2.25
C TYR A 91 -12.61 9.06 -3.51
N CYS A 92 -11.53 8.30 -3.35
CA CYS A 92 -10.72 7.83 -4.46
C CYS A 92 -10.41 6.34 -4.32
N GLN A 93 -10.78 5.54 -5.31
CA GLN A 93 -10.38 4.14 -5.44
C GLN A 93 -9.65 3.91 -6.76
N MET A 94 -8.48 3.29 -6.70
CA MET A 94 -7.69 2.95 -7.88
C MET A 94 -7.21 1.50 -7.86
N LEU A 95 -7.40 0.82 -8.98
CA LEU A 95 -6.76 -0.44 -9.32
C LEU A 95 -6.07 -0.24 -10.67
N VAL A 96 -4.78 0.10 -10.62
CA VAL A 96 -3.96 0.34 -11.82
C VAL A 96 -2.67 -0.43 -11.70
N GLU A 97 -2.29 -1.20 -12.74
CA GLU A 97 -0.98 -1.82 -12.74
C GLU A 97 0.09 -0.77 -13.06
N THR A 98 1.25 -0.83 -12.43
CA THR A 98 2.32 0.16 -12.64
C THR A 98 3.63 -0.53 -12.96
N LEU A 99 4.40 0.03 -13.89
CA LEU A 99 5.76 -0.44 -14.12
C LEU A 99 6.60 -0.14 -12.89
N ARG A 100 7.45 -1.10 -12.47
CA ARG A 100 8.21 -1.07 -11.20
C ARG A 100 9.29 0.04 -11.10
N PHE A 101 9.29 1.04 -11.98
CA PHE A 101 10.22 2.17 -11.95
C PHE A 101 9.70 3.23 -10.97
N ARG A 102 10.08 3.05 -9.71
CA ARG A 102 9.58 3.79 -8.54
C ARG A 102 10.43 5.01 -8.25
N ILE A 103 10.25 6.10 -9.01
CA ILE A 103 10.68 7.42 -8.52
C ILE A 103 9.69 7.79 -7.39
N PRO A 104 10.14 8.13 -6.17
CA PRO A 104 9.22 8.57 -5.12
C PRO A 104 8.51 9.86 -5.54
N LEU A 105 7.25 10.01 -5.10
CA LEU A 105 6.58 11.30 -5.22
C LEU A 105 7.38 12.37 -4.46
N PRO A 106 7.43 13.61 -4.99
CA PRO A 106 7.92 14.72 -4.19
C PRO A 106 7.02 14.89 -2.95
N VAL A 107 7.57 15.45 -1.89
CA VAL A 107 6.79 15.74 -0.67
C VAL A 107 5.89 16.94 -0.95
N ALA A 108 4.63 16.85 -0.54
CA ALA A 108 3.69 17.96 -0.67
C ALA A 108 4.12 19.14 0.21
N THR A 109 4.16 20.35 -0.38
CA THR A 109 4.58 21.57 0.33
C THR A 109 3.40 22.45 0.74
N ASN A 110 2.35 22.55 -0.08
CA ASN A 110 1.19 23.39 0.20
C ASN A 110 -0.09 23.04 -0.60
N ARG A 111 -0.05 21.99 -1.42
CA ARG A 111 -1.19 21.56 -2.24
C ARG A 111 -1.74 20.26 -1.68
N PHE A 112 -2.71 20.40 -0.79
CA PHE A 112 -3.35 19.28 -0.13
C PHE A 112 -4.66 18.93 -0.83
N SER A 113 -4.86 17.63 -0.97
CA SER A 113 -6.07 17.04 -1.51
C SER A 113 -7.15 16.96 -0.44
N PRO A 114 -8.43 17.19 -0.79
CA PRO A 114 -9.56 17.03 0.12
C PRO A 114 -9.97 15.57 0.33
N ILE A 115 -9.21 14.60 -0.19
CA ILE A 115 -9.52 13.17 -0.07
C ILE A 115 -9.60 12.78 1.41
N GLU A 116 -10.76 12.27 1.78
CA GLU A 116 -11.06 11.71 3.08
C GLU A 116 -10.87 10.19 3.04
N HIS A 117 -11.23 9.53 1.92
CA HIS A 117 -11.24 8.08 1.78
C HIS A 117 -10.39 7.65 0.57
N LEU A 118 -9.33 6.87 0.81
CA LEU A 118 -8.38 6.45 -0.21
C LEU A 118 -8.20 4.92 -0.24
N VAL A 119 -8.46 4.32 -1.40
CA VAL A 119 -8.34 2.89 -1.63
C VAL A 119 -7.40 2.62 -2.81
N ILE A 120 -6.24 2.06 -2.52
CA ILE A 120 -5.23 1.68 -3.52
C ILE A 120 -5.14 0.16 -3.56
N LYS A 121 -5.49 -0.42 -4.70
CA LYS A 121 -5.55 -1.88 -4.89
C LYS A 121 -4.33 -2.47 -5.58
N HIS A 122 -3.38 -1.63 -5.96
CA HIS A 122 -2.11 -2.06 -6.53
C HIS A 122 -0.94 -1.81 -5.57
N ALA A 123 0.26 -2.24 -5.98
CA ALA A 123 1.45 -2.21 -5.14
C ALA A 123 1.89 -0.78 -4.79
N ILE A 124 2.04 -0.50 -3.50
CA ILE A 124 2.66 0.73 -2.97
C ILE A 124 3.86 0.36 -2.12
N SER A 125 4.97 1.04 -2.36
CA SER A 125 6.24 0.78 -1.67
C SER A 125 6.28 1.49 -0.31
N LEU A 126 6.79 0.81 0.72
CA LEU A 126 6.96 1.35 2.07
C LEU A 126 7.75 2.66 2.09
N ASN A 127 8.81 2.77 1.27
CA ASN A 127 9.62 3.99 1.17
C ASN A 127 8.92 5.18 0.49
N GLN A 128 7.75 5.00 -0.11
CA GLN A 128 6.98 6.07 -0.76
C GLN A 128 5.80 6.55 0.08
N ILE A 129 5.43 5.81 1.14
CA ILE A 129 4.19 6.05 1.88
C ILE A 129 4.11 7.45 2.46
N ASP A 130 5.24 7.98 2.94
CA ASP A 130 5.30 9.30 3.54
C ASP A 130 5.00 10.39 2.50
N SER A 131 5.74 10.43 1.39
CA SER A 131 5.45 11.38 0.30
C SER A 131 4.01 11.26 -0.20
N PHE A 132 3.50 10.03 -0.31
CA PHE A 132 2.14 9.77 -0.75
C PHE A 132 1.10 10.35 0.21
N LEU A 133 1.22 10.08 1.51
CA LEU A 133 0.28 10.56 2.53
C LEU A 133 0.40 12.07 2.80
N SER A 134 1.55 12.69 2.47
CA SER A 134 1.72 14.14 2.61
C SER A 134 0.72 14.95 1.76
N TYR A 135 0.17 14.38 0.70
CA TYR A 135 -0.86 15.03 -0.13
C TYR A 135 -2.27 14.95 0.46
N VAL A 136 -2.54 14.07 1.42
CA VAL A 136 -3.90 13.77 1.91
C VAL A 136 -4.00 13.94 3.44
N PRO A 137 -3.74 15.15 3.99
CA PRO A 137 -3.73 15.36 5.44
C PRO A 137 -5.10 15.18 6.11
N TYR A 138 -6.20 15.28 5.34
CA TYR A 138 -7.57 15.09 5.82
C TYR A 138 -8.05 13.63 5.74
N LEU A 139 -7.16 12.70 5.39
CA LEU A 139 -7.50 11.30 5.21
C LEU A 139 -8.04 10.72 6.51
N SER A 140 -9.27 10.18 6.45
CA SER A 140 -9.91 9.46 7.55
C SER A 140 -9.88 7.95 7.36
N ARG A 141 -9.86 7.49 6.10
CA ARG A 141 -9.83 6.07 5.74
C ARG A 141 -8.76 5.76 4.71
N LEU A 142 -7.87 4.83 5.05
CA LEU A 142 -6.81 4.32 4.17
C LEU A 142 -6.99 2.83 3.93
N SER A 143 -6.99 2.40 2.67
CA SER A 143 -6.93 0.98 2.30
C SER A 143 -5.85 0.74 1.25
N LEU A 144 -4.81 -0.02 1.61
CA LEU A 144 -3.74 -0.44 0.70
C LEU A 144 -3.78 -1.97 0.57
N THR A 145 -4.06 -2.50 -0.62
CA THR A 145 -4.21 -3.96 -0.80
C THR A 145 -2.89 -4.69 -0.96
N ALA A 146 -1.86 -4.03 -1.51
CA ALA A 146 -0.53 -4.58 -1.70
C ALA A 146 0.51 -3.55 -1.24
N PHE A 147 0.80 -3.54 0.05
CA PHE A 147 1.79 -2.66 0.65
C PHE A 147 3.11 -3.41 0.80
N ASP A 148 4.10 -2.99 0.00
CA ASP A 148 5.31 -3.74 -0.33
C ASP A 148 6.55 -3.17 0.38
N GLY A 149 7.27 -4.02 1.12
CA GLY A 149 8.50 -3.68 1.84
C GLY A 149 9.82 -3.99 1.12
N TRP A 150 9.81 -4.66 -0.04
CA TRP A 150 11.02 -5.17 -0.71
C TRP A 150 12.12 -4.11 -0.88
N ARG A 151 11.75 -2.87 -1.27
CA ARG A 151 12.69 -1.87 -1.80
C ARG A 151 13.18 -0.82 -0.81
N GLY A 152 13.23 -1.17 0.47
CA GLY A 152 14.10 -0.50 1.43
C GLY A 152 13.40 0.23 2.57
N TYR A 153 14.25 0.84 3.40
CA TYR A 153 13.86 1.50 4.63
C TYR A 153 12.96 2.69 4.36
N ARG A 154 11.93 2.86 5.20
CA ARG A 154 11.11 4.06 5.23
C ARG A 154 12.00 5.25 5.60
N THR A 155 12.14 6.21 4.69
CA THR A 155 12.75 7.51 4.99
C THR A 155 11.69 8.37 5.66
N LYS A 156 11.77 8.49 6.98
CA LYS A 156 10.81 9.29 7.75
C LYS A 156 10.84 10.74 7.28
N ASN A 157 9.73 11.21 6.73
CA ASN A 157 9.51 12.65 6.52
C ASN A 157 8.79 13.21 7.76
N ASN A 158 9.47 14.09 8.49
CA ASN A 158 9.07 14.55 9.83
C ASN A 158 7.82 15.45 9.87
N SER A 159 7.05 15.60 8.79
CA SER A 159 5.98 16.61 8.68
C SER A 159 4.57 16.07 8.49
N ILE A 160 4.37 14.74 8.44
CA ILE A 160 3.06 14.19 8.10
C ILE A 160 2.26 13.96 9.37
N ILE A 161 1.15 14.67 9.48
CA ILE A 161 0.22 14.58 10.59
C ILE A 161 -1.15 14.17 10.03
N LEU A 162 -1.60 12.96 10.37
CA LEU A 162 -2.87 12.38 9.90
C LEU A 162 -3.89 12.32 11.04
N ASN A 163 -4.24 13.48 11.59
CA ASN A 163 -5.10 13.58 12.77
C ASN A 163 -6.52 12.99 12.59
N HIS A 164 -6.96 12.86 11.34
CA HIS A 164 -8.29 12.37 11.01
C HIS A 164 -8.31 10.87 10.71
N LEU A 165 -7.14 10.23 10.57
CA LEU A 165 -7.03 8.84 10.15
C LEU A 165 -7.51 7.89 11.26
N THR A 166 -8.66 7.27 11.03
CA THR A 166 -9.36 6.44 12.01
C THR A 166 -9.57 5.01 11.53
N ASP A 167 -9.66 4.79 10.22
CA ASP A 167 -9.78 3.46 9.62
C ASP A 167 -8.58 3.16 8.71
N VAL A 168 -7.87 2.06 8.98
CA VAL A 168 -6.74 1.59 8.20
C VAL A 168 -6.91 0.12 7.83
N SER A 169 -6.73 -0.19 6.55
CA SER A 169 -6.70 -1.56 6.02
C SER A 169 -5.43 -1.77 5.20
N LEU A 170 -4.59 -2.72 5.57
CA LEU A 170 -3.32 -3.00 4.89
C LEU A 170 -3.19 -4.47 4.50
N GLY A 171 -2.86 -4.73 3.24
CA GLY A 171 -2.32 -6.00 2.77
C GLY A 171 -0.80 -5.94 2.76
N LEU A 172 -0.17 -6.51 3.80
CA LEU A 172 1.27 -6.46 4.01
C LEU A 172 1.95 -7.53 3.16
N THR A 173 2.84 -7.08 2.27
CA THR A 173 3.67 -7.92 1.39
C THR A 173 5.13 -7.57 1.66
N ASP A 174 5.92 -8.54 2.12
CA ASP A 174 7.36 -8.36 2.39
C ASP A 174 7.72 -7.18 3.32
N ILE A 175 6.83 -6.82 4.26
CA ILE A 175 7.09 -5.86 5.34
C ILE A 175 7.28 -6.65 6.63
N ASP A 176 8.49 -6.68 7.18
CA ASP A 176 8.69 -7.28 8.51
C ASP A 176 8.02 -6.46 9.62
N PHE A 177 7.84 -7.09 10.78
CA PHE A 177 7.07 -6.50 11.86
C PHE A 177 7.75 -5.27 12.46
N ASN A 178 9.10 -5.19 12.46
CA ASN A 178 9.80 -4.00 12.98
C ASN A 178 9.47 -2.76 12.14
N HIS A 179 9.46 -2.90 10.82
CA HIS A 179 9.08 -1.81 9.93
C HIS A 179 7.62 -1.40 10.10
N PHE A 180 6.73 -2.39 10.30
CA PHE A 180 5.33 -2.14 10.60
C PHE A 180 5.14 -1.40 11.94
N GLU A 181 5.85 -1.79 13.00
CA GLU A 181 5.82 -1.10 14.31
C GLU A 181 6.21 0.37 14.19
N VAL A 182 7.27 0.66 13.44
CA VAL A 182 7.70 2.05 13.17
C VAL A 182 6.59 2.84 12.48
N LEU A 183 5.90 2.22 11.54
CA LEU A 183 4.80 2.84 10.80
C LEU A 183 3.58 3.09 11.70
N VAL A 184 3.20 2.13 12.55
CA VAL A 184 2.12 2.28 13.53
C VAL A 184 2.43 3.43 14.49
N ARG A 185 3.64 3.44 15.07
CA ARG A 185 4.07 4.47 16.01
C ARG A 185 4.00 5.87 15.40
N ASP A 186 4.40 6.01 14.15
CA ASP A 186 4.52 7.32 13.50
C ASP A 186 3.18 7.82 12.92
N LEU A 187 2.31 6.93 12.42
CA LEU A 187 1.14 7.34 11.62
C LEU A 187 -0.22 6.93 12.22
N PHE A 188 -0.29 5.89 13.05
CA PHE A 188 -1.57 5.23 13.37
C PHE A 188 -2.04 5.43 14.81
N SER A 189 -1.52 6.44 15.51
CA SER A 189 -1.90 6.72 16.90
C SER A 189 -3.38 7.04 17.11
N GLN A 190 -4.07 7.55 16.08
CA GLN A 190 -5.50 7.89 16.11
C GLN A 190 -6.41 6.78 15.54
N VAL A 191 -5.83 5.68 15.06
CA VAL A 191 -6.58 4.62 14.40
C VAL A 191 -7.48 3.90 15.39
N GLN A 192 -8.76 3.78 15.02
CA GLN A 192 -9.79 3.07 15.76
C GLN A 192 -10.08 1.70 15.16
N VAL A 193 -9.87 1.56 13.85
CA VAL A 193 -10.11 0.33 13.11
C VAL A 193 -8.88 -0.02 12.32
N LEU A 194 -8.24 -1.14 12.67
CA LEU A 194 -7.08 -1.66 11.98
C LEU A 194 -7.41 -3.04 11.41
N ARG A 195 -7.29 -3.16 10.09
CA ARG A 195 -7.43 -4.42 9.37
C ARG A 195 -6.12 -4.75 8.69
N ILE A 196 -5.59 -5.93 8.98
CA ILE A 196 -4.35 -6.40 8.40
C ILE A 196 -4.63 -7.72 7.70
N SER A 197 -4.17 -7.80 6.46
CA SER A 197 -3.98 -9.07 5.77
C SER A 197 -2.49 -9.25 5.52
N SER A 198 -1.94 -10.41 5.85
CA SER A 198 -0.56 -10.76 5.55
C SER A 198 -0.53 -12.14 4.91
N GLY A 199 0.31 -12.31 3.90
CA GLY A 199 0.44 -13.54 3.15
C GLY A 199 1.88 -14.04 3.13
N TYR A 200 2.10 -15.35 3.27
CA TYR A 200 3.40 -15.95 3.03
C TYR A 200 3.69 -16.00 1.52
N GLU A 201 4.35 -15.00 0.96
CA GLU A 201 4.92 -15.13 -0.39
C GLU A 201 6.22 -15.94 -0.33
N ARG A 202 6.51 -16.64 -1.44
CA ARG A 202 7.36 -17.84 -1.61
C ARG A 202 8.75 -17.85 -0.93
N HIS A 203 9.22 -16.74 -0.36
CA HIS A 203 10.56 -16.57 0.19
C HIS A 203 10.67 -15.73 1.49
N SER A 204 9.58 -15.30 2.12
CA SER A 204 9.65 -14.46 3.34
C SER A 204 9.37 -15.24 4.63
N TYR A 205 10.42 -15.86 5.18
CA TYR A 205 10.41 -16.43 6.54
C TYR A 205 10.07 -15.39 7.64
N TRP A 206 10.18 -14.10 7.31
CA TRP A 206 9.97 -12.95 8.17
C TRP A 206 8.49 -12.73 8.57
N ASN A 207 7.55 -13.37 7.88
CA ASN A 207 6.11 -13.17 8.16
C ASN A 207 5.61 -13.93 9.40
N MET A 208 6.42 -14.83 9.98
CA MET A 208 6.05 -15.53 11.22
C MET A 208 6.01 -14.58 12.44
N GLU A 209 6.71 -13.44 12.37
CA GLU A 209 6.69 -12.44 13.44
C GLU A 209 5.28 -11.87 13.68
N TYR A 210 4.43 -11.82 12.65
CA TYR A 210 3.03 -11.40 12.77
C TYR A 210 2.14 -12.39 13.52
N LEU A 211 2.62 -13.61 13.77
CA LEU A 211 1.91 -14.60 14.60
C LEU A 211 2.28 -14.49 16.08
N ASN A 212 3.19 -13.58 16.46
CA ASN A 212 3.54 -13.34 17.84
C ASN A 212 2.47 -12.45 18.53
N ALA A 213 1.59 -13.08 19.30
CA ALA A 213 0.51 -12.40 20.01
C ALA A 213 1.01 -11.37 21.04
N ASP A 214 2.07 -11.70 21.80
CA ASP A 214 2.62 -10.81 22.84
C ASP A 214 3.14 -9.50 22.22
N ARG A 215 3.73 -9.59 21.02
CA ARG A 215 4.23 -8.43 20.29
C ARG A 215 3.10 -7.53 19.79
N TRP A 216 2.01 -8.11 19.30
CA TRP A 216 0.80 -7.38 18.94
C TRP A 216 0.18 -6.69 20.15
N GLU A 217 0.07 -7.37 21.29
CA GLU A 217 -0.46 -6.81 22.53
C GLU A 217 0.35 -5.60 22.98
N GLN A 218 1.68 -5.69 22.97
CA GLN A 218 2.57 -4.58 23.31
C GLN A 218 2.40 -3.40 22.34
N LEU A 219 2.43 -3.67 21.03
CA LEU A 219 2.26 -2.64 20.00
C LEU A 219 0.94 -1.90 20.14
N ILE A 220 -0.17 -2.64 20.30
CA ILE A 220 -1.52 -2.07 20.47
C ILE A 220 -1.59 -1.24 21.75
N SER A 221 -1.17 -1.81 22.89
CA SER A 221 -1.30 -1.17 24.20
C SER A 221 -0.52 0.13 24.32
N ILE A 222 0.64 0.22 23.64
CA ILE A 222 1.53 1.37 23.72
C ILE A 222 1.19 2.42 22.65
N HIS A 223 0.93 1.99 21.41
CA HIS A 223 0.91 2.90 20.25
C HIS A 223 -0.47 3.11 19.62
N MET A 224 -1.49 2.31 19.95
CA MET A 224 -2.84 2.44 19.39
C MET A 224 -3.91 2.46 20.49
N PRO A 225 -3.87 3.45 21.40
CA PRO A 225 -4.78 3.51 22.56
C PRO A 225 -6.27 3.67 22.17
N ASN A 226 -6.54 4.11 20.94
CA ASN A 226 -7.90 4.36 20.45
C ASN A 226 -8.50 3.16 19.68
N ILE A 227 -7.77 2.04 19.57
CA ILE A 227 -8.24 0.90 18.79
C ILE A 227 -9.53 0.31 19.38
N ARG A 228 -10.48 0.02 18.51
CA ARG A 228 -11.78 -0.61 18.84
C ARG A 228 -11.98 -1.90 18.07
N ILE A 229 -11.57 -1.90 16.80
CA ILE A 229 -11.66 -3.05 15.91
C ILE A 229 -10.26 -3.39 15.44
N PHE A 230 -9.87 -4.63 15.67
CA PHE A 230 -8.65 -5.22 15.17
C PHE A 230 -9.01 -6.52 14.47
N ASP A 231 -8.81 -6.54 13.15
CA ASP A 231 -9.04 -7.71 12.31
C ASP A 231 -7.71 -8.10 11.68
N PHE A 232 -7.26 -9.33 11.95
CA PHE A 232 -6.04 -9.88 11.40
C PHE A 232 -6.35 -11.14 10.60
N GLN A 233 -5.92 -11.14 9.34
CA GLN A 233 -6.02 -12.25 8.41
C GLN A 233 -4.63 -12.68 8.00
N TYR A 234 -4.28 -13.93 8.31
CA TYR A 234 -3.01 -14.51 7.88
C TYR A 234 -3.27 -15.63 6.88
N ARG A 235 -2.68 -15.49 5.69
CA ARG A 235 -2.72 -16.51 4.63
C ARG A 235 -1.37 -17.17 4.53
N TYR A 236 -1.36 -18.50 4.57
CA TYR A 236 -0.14 -19.24 4.31
C TYR A 236 -0.36 -20.19 3.14
N TYR A 237 0.59 -20.20 2.21
CA TYR A 237 0.58 -21.14 1.09
C TYR A 237 1.42 -22.35 1.47
N ARG A 238 0.76 -23.50 1.64
CA ARG A 238 1.47 -24.78 1.79
C ARG A 238 1.87 -25.28 0.41
N TRP A 239 3.12 -25.06 0.03
CA TRP A 239 3.68 -25.67 -1.17
C TRP A 239 3.92 -27.15 -0.89
N ILE A 240 3.09 -28.01 -1.47
CA ILE A 240 3.31 -29.46 -1.46
C ILE A 240 4.32 -29.73 -2.58
N ASP A 241 5.51 -30.23 -2.23
CA ASP A 241 6.55 -30.63 -3.19
C ASP A 241 6.01 -31.73 -4.15
N ASN A 242 6.60 -31.79 -5.35
CA ASN A 242 6.24 -32.39 -6.65
C ASN A 242 5.71 -33.85 -6.71
N SER A 243 4.94 -34.33 -5.73
CA SER A 243 4.14 -35.56 -5.85
C SER A 243 2.79 -35.34 -6.57
N GLY A 244 2.48 -34.09 -6.94
CA GLY A 244 1.33 -33.73 -7.75
C GLY A 244 0.01 -33.72 -6.98
N ARG A 245 -0.33 -32.58 -6.35
CA ARG A 245 -1.72 -32.07 -6.15
C ARG A 245 -1.72 -30.71 -5.45
N GLN A 246 -2.53 -29.81 -6.03
CA GLN A 246 -3.17 -28.57 -5.52
C GLN A 246 -2.56 -27.82 -4.32
N SER A 247 -2.34 -26.52 -4.53
CA SER A 247 -2.19 -25.54 -3.45
C SER A 247 -3.48 -25.43 -2.64
N PHE A 248 -3.40 -25.61 -1.33
CA PHE A 248 -4.48 -25.28 -0.40
C PHE A 248 -4.20 -23.91 0.21
N GLU A 249 -5.21 -23.03 0.17
CA GLU A 249 -5.21 -21.75 0.87
C GLU A 249 -5.88 -21.97 2.23
N GLU A 250 -5.10 -21.85 3.31
CA GLU A 250 -5.64 -21.81 4.67
C GLU A 250 -5.48 -20.40 5.23
N SER A 251 -6.56 -19.89 5.83
CA SER A 251 -6.62 -18.54 6.42
C SER A 251 -6.87 -18.64 7.92
N ILE A 252 -6.02 -17.97 8.71
CA ILE A 252 -6.23 -17.79 10.15
C ILE A 252 -6.86 -16.41 10.37
N TYR A 253 -7.98 -16.39 11.09
CA TYR A 253 -8.70 -15.17 11.44
C TYR A 253 -8.56 -14.90 12.94
N ALA A 254 -8.11 -13.70 13.29
CA ALA A 254 -8.23 -13.17 14.64
C ALA A 254 -9.06 -11.88 14.59
N SER A 255 -10.17 -11.86 15.32
CA SER A 255 -11.06 -10.70 15.46
C SER A 255 -11.37 -10.48 16.93
N ASN A 256 -11.40 -9.23 17.39
CA ASN A 256 -11.75 -8.92 18.78
C ASN A 256 -13.27 -9.18 19.03
N PRO A 257 -13.66 -9.98 20.05
CA PRO A 257 -15.08 -10.31 20.31
C PRO A 257 -15.90 -9.17 20.95
N ALA A 258 -15.38 -7.94 21.02
CA ALA A 258 -16.07 -6.79 21.63
C ALA A 258 -17.21 -6.21 20.74
N SER A 259 -18.17 -7.02 20.32
CA SER A 259 -19.53 -6.58 19.96
C SER A 259 -20.53 -7.72 20.16
N SER A 260 -20.80 -8.05 21.43
CA SER A 260 -21.82 -9.02 21.82
C SER A 260 -23.22 -8.48 21.57
N SER A 261 -23.67 -8.46 20.31
CA SER A 261 -25.09 -8.46 19.90
C SER A 261 -25.33 -8.73 18.41
N GLN A 262 -24.32 -8.68 17.54
CA GLN A 262 -24.52 -8.94 16.09
C GLN A 262 -23.91 -10.26 15.58
N SER A 263 -23.15 -10.99 16.40
CA SER A 263 -22.51 -12.25 15.99
C SER A 263 -23.44 -13.46 15.88
N ARG A 264 -24.74 -13.33 16.17
CA ARG A 264 -25.71 -14.46 16.09
C ARG A 264 -26.35 -14.66 14.72
N LEU A 265 -26.03 -13.82 13.72
CA LEU A 265 -26.65 -13.90 12.39
C LEU A 265 -25.70 -14.29 11.25
N ILE A 266 -24.42 -14.56 11.53
CA ILE A 266 -23.43 -15.03 10.53
C ILE A 266 -22.90 -16.44 10.87
N GLN A 267 -23.50 -17.13 11.83
CA GLN A 267 -23.11 -18.50 12.25
C GLN A 267 -24.04 -19.61 11.73
N GLN A 268 -24.73 -19.41 10.61
CA GLN A 268 -25.59 -20.44 9.99
C GLN A 268 -25.10 -20.97 8.64
N SER A 269 -23.89 -20.63 8.19
CA SER A 269 -23.35 -21.18 6.93
C SER A 269 -21.87 -21.52 7.03
N THR A 270 -21.50 -22.33 8.02
CA THR A 270 -20.28 -23.16 7.98
C THR A 270 -20.37 -24.25 9.05
N GLU A 271 -21.29 -25.19 8.88
CA GLU A 271 -21.18 -26.50 9.53
C GLU A 271 -20.19 -27.34 8.74
N GLU A 272 -19.05 -27.63 9.37
CA GLU A 272 -18.33 -28.92 9.41
C GLU A 272 -16.84 -28.67 9.65
N GLN A 273 -16.46 -28.62 10.92
CA GLN A 273 -15.35 -29.42 11.47
C GLN A 273 -15.36 -29.28 12.99
N GLN A 274 -15.92 -30.30 13.64
CA GLN A 274 -15.84 -30.49 15.08
C GLN A 274 -14.37 -30.62 15.51
N TYR A 275 -13.86 -29.61 16.21
CA TYR A 275 -12.82 -29.83 17.21
C TYR A 275 -13.42 -29.62 18.61
N ARG A 276 -13.24 -30.66 19.42
CA ARG A 276 -13.68 -30.76 20.81
C ARG A 276 -12.83 -29.85 21.69
N SER A 277 -13.45 -29.32 22.74
CA SER A 277 -12.89 -28.83 24.01
C SER A 277 -11.64 -27.89 23.97
N PRO A 278 -11.70 -26.71 24.62
CA PRO A 278 -10.55 -25.80 24.82
C PRO A 278 -9.30 -26.42 25.47
N GLN A 279 -9.38 -27.65 26.00
CA GLN A 279 -8.25 -28.37 26.59
C GLN A 279 -7.32 -29.02 25.53
N ASP A 280 -7.79 -29.23 24.29
CA ASP A 280 -6.98 -29.82 23.21
C ASP A 280 -6.08 -28.78 22.51
N LEU A 281 -6.44 -27.49 22.57
CA LEU A 281 -5.60 -26.37 22.11
C LEU A 281 -4.32 -26.17 22.95
N ILE A 282 -4.34 -26.60 24.21
CA ILE A 282 -3.19 -26.49 25.12
C ILE A 282 -2.14 -27.59 24.81
N ARG A 283 -2.56 -28.75 24.30
CA ARG A 283 -1.61 -29.82 23.88
C ARG A 283 -0.86 -29.46 22.61
N HIS A 284 -1.53 -28.85 21.62
CA HIS A 284 -0.85 -28.42 20.39
C HIS A 284 0.15 -27.28 20.62
N ARG A 285 -0.06 -26.40 21.61
CA ARG A 285 0.91 -25.34 21.97
C ARG A 285 2.28 -25.89 22.39
N GLY A 286 2.29 -27.03 23.08
CA GLY A 286 3.54 -27.71 23.50
C GLY A 286 4.36 -28.23 22.32
N ASP A 287 3.68 -28.72 21.28
CA ASP A 287 4.34 -29.31 20.11
C ASP A 287 4.99 -28.22 19.23
N TYR A 288 4.34 -27.07 19.03
CA TYR A 288 4.91 -25.97 18.24
C TYR A 288 6.11 -25.30 18.92
N GLU A 289 6.07 -25.08 20.24
CA GLU A 289 7.23 -24.57 20.98
C GLU A 289 8.39 -25.57 20.99
N SER A 290 8.11 -26.87 21.03
CA SER A 290 9.13 -27.91 20.97
C SER A 290 9.84 -27.96 19.60
N ILE A 291 9.09 -27.79 18.51
CA ILE A 291 9.62 -27.75 17.14
C ILE A 291 10.43 -26.47 16.92
N ALA A 292 9.95 -25.33 17.39
CA ALA A 292 10.70 -24.06 17.32
C ALA A 292 12.02 -24.13 18.10
N ARG A 293 12.03 -24.71 19.30
CA ARG A 293 13.26 -24.91 20.09
C ARG A 293 14.21 -25.92 19.47
N ALA A 294 13.70 -26.98 18.83
CA ALA A 294 14.51 -27.97 18.12
C ALA A 294 15.22 -27.34 16.90
N ASN A 295 14.53 -26.47 16.16
CA ASN A 295 15.11 -25.76 15.01
C ASN A 295 16.15 -24.71 15.40
N ILE A 296 15.97 -24.03 16.53
CA ILE A 296 16.98 -23.09 17.06
C ILE A 296 18.24 -23.84 17.51
N ARG A 297 18.10 -25.01 18.15
CA ARG A 297 19.25 -25.85 18.54
C ARG A 297 20.00 -26.44 17.35
N SER A 298 19.29 -26.86 16.29
CA SER A 298 19.95 -27.39 15.08
C SER A 298 20.74 -26.31 14.34
N GLN A 299 20.25 -25.07 14.30
CA GLN A 299 20.99 -23.94 13.74
C GLN A 299 22.23 -23.57 14.58
N GLN A 300 22.13 -23.58 15.92
CA GLN A 300 23.30 -23.33 16.77
C GLN A 300 24.37 -24.42 16.64
N GLN A 301 23.97 -25.70 16.48
CA GLN A 301 24.91 -26.80 16.22
C GLN A 301 25.58 -26.70 14.85
N GLN A 302 24.87 -26.23 13.82
CA GLN A 302 25.46 -25.98 12.50
C GLN A 302 26.46 -24.81 12.52
N GLN A 303 26.21 -23.76 13.29
CA GLN A 303 27.17 -22.66 13.45
C GLN A 303 28.43 -23.07 14.23
N LEU A 304 28.31 -24.01 15.18
CA LEU A 304 29.46 -24.55 15.91
C LEU A 304 30.32 -25.52 15.09
N GLN A 305 29.79 -26.13 14.01
CA GLN A 305 30.60 -26.96 13.10
C GLN A 305 31.42 -26.16 12.08
N VAL A 306 31.15 -24.86 11.91
CA VAL A 306 31.90 -23.99 10.98
C VAL A 306 33.20 -23.45 11.61
N TYR A 307 33.35 -23.54 12.93
CA TYR A 307 34.58 -23.16 13.64
C TYR A 307 35.35 -24.38 14.13
N SER A 308 35.94 -25.13 13.20
CA SER A 308 37.03 -26.07 13.53
C SER A 308 38.39 -25.41 13.24
N PRO A 309 39.32 -25.35 14.21
CA PRO A 309 40.59 -24.64 14.06
C PRO A 309 41.60 -25.56 13.36
N THR A 310 41.61 -25.60 12.02
CA THR A 310 42.69 -26.31 11.31
C THR A 310 43.10 -25.73 9.96
N ASN A 311 42.83 -24.45 9.69
CA ASN A 311 43.37 -23.79 8.48
C ASN A 311 43.99 -22.43 8.81
N GLN A 312 45.14 -22.46 9.49
CA GLN A 312 46.12 -21.37 9.45
C GLN A 312 47.33 -21.81 8.64
N ARG A 313 47.36 -21.47 7.36
CA ARG A 313 48.57 -21.17 6.57
C ARG A 313 48.16 -20.87 5.14
N LEU A 314 48.22 -19.59 4.78
CA LEU A 314 48.96 -19.07 3.62
C LEU A 314 48.63 -17.58 3.48
N LEU A 315 49.62 -16.77 3.86
CA LEU A 315 49.81 -15.39 3.43
C LEU A 315 49.84 -15.35 1.90
N LEU A 316 49.24 -14.34 1.27
CA LEU A 316 49.86 -13.62 0.15
C LEU A 316 49.23 -12.23 -0.03
N GLN A 317 50.15 -11.31 -0.32
CA GLN A 317 50.08 -9.86 -0.45
C GLN A 317 49.04 -9.32 -1.45
N TYR A 318 48.48 -8.15 -1.14
CA TYR A 318 47.92 -7.22 -2.14
C TYR A 318 48.57 -5.85 -2.02
N PRO A 319 48.88 -5.17 -3.14
CA PRO A 319 49.47 -3.84 -3.13
C PRO A 319 48.41 -2.72 -3.10
N ASN A 320 48.84 -1.64 -2.49
CA ASN A 320 48.19 -0.35 -2.26
C ASN A 320 48.04 0.47 -3.56
N PRO A 321 46.90 1.13 -3.82
CA PRO A 321 46.84 2.19 -4.82
C PRO A 321 46.46 3.54 -4.18
N ASN A 322 47.49 4.35 -3.92
CA ASN A 322 47.37 5.80 -3.72
C ASN A 322 48.24 6.48 -4.78
N HIS A 323 47.61 7.07 -5.80
CA HIS A 323 48.07 8.29 -6.49
C HIS A 323 47.17 8.54 -7.72
N TYR A 324 46.37 9.60 -7.67
CA TYR A 324 46.20 10.47 -8.84
C TYR A 324 46.13 11.93 -8.39
N GLN A 325 46.99 12.72 -9.01
CA GLN A 325 47.24 14.12 -8.78
C GLN A 325 46.13 15.01 -9.36
N GLN A 326 46.02 16.19 -8.74
CA GLN A 326 45.35 17.38 -9.23
C GLN A 326 45.93 17.87 -10.57
N SER A 327 45.06 18.36 -11.46
CA SER A 327 45.38 19.43 -12.43
C SER A 327 44.11 20.18 -12.84
N ASP A 328 44.10 21.47 -12.51
CA ASP A 328 43.71 22.66 -13.29
C ASP A 328 42.30 22.88 -13.89
N LEU A 329 41.68 23.95 -13.35
CA LEU A 329 41.20 25.17 -14.01
C LEU A 329 40.47 25.04 -15.36
N ILE A 330 39.16 25.35 -15.38
CA ILE A 330 38.54 26.31 -16.34
C ILE A 330 37.36 27.05 -15.66
N GLN A 331 37.43 28.39 -15.67
CA GLN A 331 36.35 29.35 -15.41
C GLN A 331 35.41 29.48 -16.61
N TYR A 332 34.09 29.41 -16.40
CA TYR A 332 33.03 30.14 -17.12
C TYR A 332 31.86 30.25 -16.14
N GLY A 333 31.29 31.41 -15.79
CA GLY A 333 30.80 32.47 -16.65
C GLY A 333 29.27 32.50 -16.51
N SER A 334 28.75 33.26 -15.55
CA SER A 334 27.31 33.46 -15.34
C SER A 334 26.66 34.16 -16.54
N PRO A 335 25.37 33.92 -16.77
CA PRO A 335 24.48 35.05 -17.02
C PRO A 335 23.20 34.98 -16.19
N THR A 336 22.92 36.11 -15.54
CA THR A 336 21.58 36.60 -15.22
C THR A 336 20.71 36.67 -16.47
N LEU A 337 19.42 36.35 -16.35
CA LEU A 337 18.32 37.16 -16.94
C LEU A 337 16.94 36.72 -16.41
N SER A 338 16.11 37.75 -16.31
CA SER A 338 14.80 37.91 -15.70
C SER A 338 13.63 37.71 -16.67
N ALA A 339 12.41 37.91 -16.14
CA ALA A 339 11.10 38.15 -16.79
C ALA A 339 10.26 36.88 -17.05
N SER A 340 9.15 36.62 -16.34
CA SER A 340 7.84 37.32 -16.31
C SER A 340 7.06 37.23 -17.62
N SER A 341 5.96 36.48 -17.61
CA SER A 341 4.87 36.63 -18.59
C SER A 341 3.52 36.35 -17.93
N SER A 342 2.71 37.41 -17.84
CA SER A 342 1.31 37.37 -17.47
C SER A 342 0.47 36.89 -18.65
N CYS A 343 -0.49 36.00 -18.41
CA CYS A 343 -1.55 35.70 -19.37
C CYS A 343 -2.69 36.72 -19.16
N ARG A 344 -2.85 37.66 -20.11
CA ARG A 344 -4.00 38.57 -20.20
C ARG A 344 -5.06 37.95 -21.11
N GLN A 345 -6.30 38.06 -20.63
CA GLN A 345 -7.54 37.87 -21.36
C GLN A 345 -7.71 38.89 -22.50
N GLN A 346 -8.35 38.44 -23.59
CA GLN A 346 -9.18 39.17 -24.56
C GLN A 346 -9.55 38.13 -25.65
N GLN A 347 -10.79 37.92 -26.12
CA GLN A 347 -12.05 38.68 -26.11
C GLN A 347 -13.23 37.72 -25.86
#